data_AF-A0A948FLX8-F1
#
_entry.id   AF-A0A948FLX8-F1
#
_cell.length_a   1.000
_cell.length_b   1.000
_cell.length_c   1.000
_cell.angle_alpha   90.00
_cell.angle_beta   90.00
_cell.angle_gamma   90.00
#
_symmetry.space_group_name_H-M   'P 1'
#
loop_
_entity.id
_entity.type
_entity.pdbx_description
1 polymer ?
#
loop_
_entity_poly.entity_id
_entity_poly.type
_entity_poly.pdbx_seq_one_letter_code
_entity_poly.pdbx_strand_id
1 'polypeptide(L)' 'MPVIMTMVLSIVALVAFIICFYRGYLSVIITSLLVAGTLGNLIDRTLLGGVRDFLDIGIFNFPIFNGADLFLNI' A
#
# COMPACT_ATOMS: atom_id res chain seq x y z
N MET A 1 16.13 -9.58 4.21
CA MET A 1 16.64 -8.80 3.07
C MET A 1 15.51 -8.15 2.26
N PRO A 2 14.48 -8.87 1.74
CA PRO A 2 13.39 -8.23 0.96
C PRO A 2 12.33 -7.49 1.80
N VAL A 3 11.97 -8.01 2.98
CA VAL A 3 10.97 -7.38 3.87
C VAL A 3 11.45 -6.03 4.42
N ILE A 4 12.72 -5.95 4.81
CA ILE A 4 13.33 -4.70 5.30
C ILE A 4 13.36 -3.64 4.19
N MET A 5 13.72 -4.03 2.96
CA MET A 5 13.72 -3.12 1.81
C MET A 5 12.33 -2.56 1.51
N THR A 6 11.30 -3.41 1.57
CA THR A 6 9.91 -2.97 1.35
C THR A 6 9.39 -2.08 2.48
N MET A 7 9.72 -2.36 3.74
CA MET A 7 9.40 -1.46 4.86
C MET A 7 10.02 -0.07 4.68
N VAL A 8 11.30 0.00 4.29
CA VAL A 8 11.98 1.28 4.04
C VAL A 8 11.28 2.05 2.92
N LEU A 9 10.92 1.39 1.82
CA LEU A 9 10.22 2.02 0.71
C LEU A 9 8.84 2.57 1.14
N SER A 10 8.08 1.81 1.94
CA SER A 10 6.78 2.23 2.48
C SER A 10 6.90 3.45 3.40
N ILE A 11 7.96 3.53 4.22
CA ILE A 11 8.21 4.69 5.08
C ILE A 11 8.54 5.93 4.23
N VAL A 12 9.40 5.79 3.22
CA VAL A 12 9.73 6.89 2.30
C VAL A 12 8.49 7.39 1.57
N ALA A 13 7.63 6.47 1.09
CA ALA A 13 6.36 6.81 0.46
C ALA A 13 5.42 7.57 1.41
N LEU A 14 5.33 7.16 2.67
CA LEU A 14 4.54 7.84 3.70
C LEU A 14 5.06 9.26 3.99
N VAL A 15 6.37 9.45 4.03
CA VAL A 15 6.97 10.78 4.23
C VAL A 15 6.72 11.69 3.03
N ALA A 16 6.95 11.20 1.80
CA ALA A 16 6.67 11.94 0.57
C ALA A 16 5.19 12.32 0.48
N PHE A 17 4.30 11.41 0.89
CA PHE A 17 2.87 11.64 0.99
C PHE A 17 2.53 12.83 1.91
N ILE A 18 3.07 12.84 3.14
CA ILE A 18 2.81 13.92 4.11
C ILE A 18 3.21 15.25 3.47
N ILE A 19 4.38 15.31 2.83
CA ILE A 19 4.85 16.53 2.16
C ILE A 19 3.90 16.98 1.05
N CYS A 20 3.46 16.08 0.16
CA CYS A 20 2.58 16.42 -0.95
C CYS A 20 1.16 16.82 -0.49
N PHE A 21 0.64 16.18 0.56
CA PHE A 21 -0.66 16.50 1.16
C PHE A 21 -0.66 17.92 1.74
N TYR A 22 0.37 18.28 2.51
CA TYR A 22 0.49 19.62 3.10
C TYR A 22 0.69 20.74 2.06
N ARG A 23 1.12 20.40 0.84
CA ARG A 23 1.25 21.37 -0.27
C ARG A 23 -0.02 21.52 -1.10
N GLY A 24 -1.10 20.81 -0.76
CA GLY A 24 -2.40 20.93 -1.42
C GLY A 24 -2.47 20.34 -2.83
N TYR A 25 -1.46 19.56 -3.24
CA TYR A 25 -1.39 18.99 -4.60
C TYR A 25 -2.27 17.75 -4.80
N LEU A 26 -2.94 17.26 -3.76
CA LEU A 26 -3.57 15.96 -3.77
C LEU A 26 -5.02 16.00 -3.27
N SER A 27 -5.88 15.24 -3.94
CA SER A 27 -7.27 15.00 -3.51
C SER A 27 -7.27 14.21 -2.20
N VAL A 28 -8.02 14.69 -1.20
CA VAL A 28 -8.17 14.05 0.12
C VAL A 28 -8.65 12.61 0.01
N ILE A 29 -9.56 12.32 -0.93
CA ILE A 29 -10.13 10.97 -1.10
C ILE A 29 -9.07 10.01 -1.64
N ILE A 30 -8.40 10.39 -2.73
CA ILE A 30 -7.34 9.58 -3.36
C ILE A 30 -6.20 9.34 -2.34
N THR A 31 -5.82 10.39 -1.62
CA THR A 31 -4.76 10.29 -0.61
C THR A 31 -5.12 9.40 0.58
N SER A 32 -6.35 9.48 1.06
CA SER A 32 -6.82 8.60 2.15
C SER A 32 -6.79 7.14 1.75
N LEU A 33 -7.15 6.82 0.50
CA LEU A 33 -7.15 5.46 -0.04
C LEU A 33 -5.71 4.93 -0.19
N LEU A 34 -4.81 5.72 -0.79
CA LEU A 34 -3.39 5.37 -0.87
C LEU A 34 -2.76 5.11 0.50
N VAL A 35 -3.06 5.94 1.50
CA VAL A 35 -2.57 5.74 2.88
C VAL A 35 -3.14 4.46 3.48
N ALA A 36 -4.44 4.22 3.35
CA ALA A 36 -5.07 3.02 3.87
C ALA A 36 -4.44 1.75 3.29
N GLY A 37 -4.20 1.73 1.97
CA GLY A 37 -3.52 0.60 1.30
C GLY A 37 -2.07 0.44 1.77
N THR A 38 -1.30 1.52 1.79
CA THR A 38 0.12 1.46 2.19
C THR A 38 0.27 1.01 3.64
N LEU A 39 -0.56 1.53 4.55
CA LEU A 39 -0.55 1.16 5.97
C LEU A 39 -0.99 -0.29 6.20
N GLY A 40 -2.04 -0.77 5.53
CA GLY A 40 -2.48 -2.17 5.65
C GLY A 40 -1.37 -3.14 5.27
N ASN A 41 -0.75 -2.90 4.11
CA ASN A 41 0.38 -3.69 3.61
C ASN A 41 1.65 -3.57 4.49
N LEU A 42 1.85 -2.44 5.20
CA LEU A 42 2.94 -2.29 6.16
C LEU A 42 2.68 -3.07 7.46
N ILE A 43 1.46 -3.01 7.98
CA ILE A 43 1.05 -3.74 9.19
C ILE A 43 1.28 -5.24 9.00
N ASP A 44 0.82 -5.80 7.89
CA ASP A 44 1.04 -7.20 7.52
C ASP A 44 2.53 -7.56 7.55
N ARG A 45 3.38 -6.75 6.92
CA ARG A 45 4.84 -6.97 6.92
C ARG A 45 5.44 -6.91 8.31
N THR A 46 4.96 -6.01 9.18
CA THR A 46 5.48 -5.87 10.56
C THR A 46 5.06 -7.02 11.47
N LEU A 47 3.84 -7.55 11.31
CA LEU A 47 3.31 -8.58 12.20
C LEU A 47 3.55 -10.00 11.69
N LEU A 48 3.52 -10.19 10.37
CA LEU A 48 3.52 -11.51 9.72
C LEU A 48 4.80 -11.78 8.93
N GLY A 49 5.67 -10.78 8.74
CA GLY A 49 6.88 -10.92 7.92
C GLY A 49 6.62 -10.96 6.40
N GLY A 50 5.39 -10.69 5.96
CA GLY A 50 4.96 -10.71 4.56
C GLY A 50 3.53 -10.18 4.42
N VAL A 51 3.05 -10.04 3.18
CA VAL A 51 1.68 -9.62 2.87
C VAL A 51 0.80 -10.84 2.64
N ARG A 52 -0.44 -10.81 3.13
CA ARG A 52 -1.39 -11.90 2.89
C ARG A 52 -2.32 -11.56 1.73
N ASP A 53 -2.08 -12.18 0.58
CA ASP A 53 -2.94 -12.08 -0.59
C ASP A 53 -3.99 -13.19 -0.59
N PHE A 54 -5.25 -12.85 -0.87
CA PHE A 54 -6.38 -13.77 -0.75
C PHE A 54 -7.50 -13.54 -1.77
N LEU A 55 -7.49 -12.42 -2.51
CA LEU A 55 -8.44 -12.15 -3.58
C LEU A 55 -7.90 -12.74 -4.88
N ASP A 56 -8.56 -13.79 -5.35
CA ASP A 56 -8.33 -14.40 -6.66
C ASP A 56 -9.56 -14.15 -7.54
N ILE A 57 -9.36 -13.45 -8.66
CA ILE A 57 -10.43 -13.14 -9.62
C ILE A 57 -10.57 -14.22 -10.71
N GLY A 58 -9.63 -15.17 -10.81
CA GLY A 58 -9.69 -16.29 -11.76
C GLY A 58 -9.65 -15.90 -13.25
N ILE A 59 -9.35 -14.64 -13.55
CA ILE A 59 -9.39 -14.06 -14.91
C ILE A 59 -7.96 -13.80 -15.40
N PHE A 60 -7.64 -14.21 -16.64
CA PHE A 60 -6.36 -13.95 -17.34
C PHE A 60 -5.07 -14.27 -16.55
N ASN A 61 -5.10 -15.19 -15.58
CA ASN A 61 -3.99 -15.44 -14.65
C ASN A 61 -3.54 -14.17 -13.91
N PHE A 62 -4.49 -13.29 -13.58
CA PHE A 62 -4.19 -12.10 -12.78
C PHE A 62 -3.61 -12.52 -11.42
N PRO A 63 -2.56 -11.85 -10.92
CA PRO A 63 -1.99 -12.16 -9.62
C PRO A 63 -3.02 -12.10 -8.50
N ILE A 64 -2.89 -12.97 -7.50
CA ILE A 64 -3.69 -12.88 -6.27
C ILE A 64 -3.29 -11.59 -5.55
N PHE A 65 -4.27 -10.85 -5.04
CA PHE A 65 -4.05 -9.56 -4.38
C PHE A 65 -4.88 -9.45 -3.09
N ASN A 66 -4.85 -8.30 -2.45
CA ASN A 66 -5.66 -8.02 -1.27
C ASN A 66 -6.37 -6.65 -1.35
N GLY A 67 -7.14 -6.33 -0.31
CA GLY A 67 -7.87 -5.05 -0.24
C GLY A 67 -6.96 -3.81 -0.20
N ALA A 68 -5.75 -3.91 0.34
CA ALA A 68 -4.78 -2.83 0.30
C ALA A 68 -4.31 -2.53 -1.13
N ASP A 69 -4.14 -3.56 -1.97
CA ASP A 69 -3.74 -3.37 -3.36
C ASP A 69 -4.83 -2.73 -4.22
N LEU A 70 -6.11 -2.92 -3.85
CA LEU A 70 -7.23 -2.20 -4.47
C LEU A 70 -7.16 -0.70 -4.16
N PHE A 71 -6.81 -0.33 -2.92
CA PHE A 71 -6.71 1.07 -2.54
C PHE A 71 -5.49 1.77 -3.16
N LEU A 72 -4.47 0.99 -3.51
CA LEU A 72 -3.28 1.46 -4.22
C LEU A 72 -3.51 1.61 -5.74
N ASN A 73 -4.52 0.93 -6.30
CA ASN A 73 -4.89 0.98 -7.72
C ASN A 73 -6.16 1.83 -7.96
N ILE A 74 -6.16 3.07 -7.45
CA ILE A 74 -7.22 4.07 -7.67
C ILE A 74 -6.79 5.16 -8.63
#